data_AF-A0A842YFF1-F1
#
_entry.id   AF-A0A842YFF1-F1
#
_cell.length_a   1.000
_cell.length_b   1.000
_cell.length_c   1.000
_cell.angle_alpha   90.00
_cell.angle_beta   90.00
_cell.angle_gamma   90.00
#
_symmetry.space_group_name_H-M   'P 1'
#
loop_
_entity.id
_entity.type
_entity.pdbx_description
1 polymer ?
#
loop_
_entity_poly.entity_id
_entity_poly.type
_entity_poly.pdbx_seq_one_letter_code
_entity_poly.pdbx_strand_id
1 'polypeptide(L)'
;KAACATLLTPEKTRQASYFIQRDKVNTIKKYDRLVAELQREMYTRRNQGLSSDRVAEKLRRMRSKRENVAKEYDRVLVRQLLDYISELSKKYTLYVAIGRLKNIRMHARKGNYQGRRFRGMIHSWAFARISDSLKHGLAQQGWKVEGKDTQFRTVPEAWTSIMCWKCGAKGERPRQNYFHCPSCGLKLNADRNGSINIASRMLTLTKSLHSVRGLGLWTRAVVRGTTNRRAPLKAQKKKPSSQGKSLLSKKEQVSSSGESAAVHFVQSDLASFSDGTIKSDNDPAVVRTVETLSVAGSDAPASIQEKEARSSGGIPSR
;
A
#
# COMPACT_ATOMS: atom_id res chain seq x y z
N LYS A 1 -3.22 8.33 -5.35
CA LYS A 1 -1.96 7.77 -5.89
C LYS A 1 -2.12 6.26 -5.97
N ALA A 2 -1.61 5.65 -7.03
CA ALA A 2 -1.63 4.21 -7.23
C ALA A 2 -0.32 3.56 -6.75
N ALA A 3 0.83 4.19 -7.05
CA ALA A 3 2.15 3.76 -6.55
C ALA A 3 3.13 4.94 -6.41
N CYS A 4 4.17 4.75 -5.62
CA CYS A 4 5.32 5.65 -5.51
C CYS A 4 6.60 4.83 -5.70
N ALA A 5 7.39 5.18 -6.72
CA ALA A 5 8.71 4.60 -6.95
C ALA A 5 9.80 5.59 -6.54
N THR A 6 10.94 5.09 -6.07
CA THR A 6 12.09 5.93 -5.77
C THR A 6 13.36 5.22 -6.17
N LEU A 7 14.16 5.88 -7.01
CA LEU A 7 15.49 5.41 -7.37
C LEU A 7 16.47 5.87 -6.29
N LEU A 8 17.27 4.93 -5.77
CA LEU A 8 18.36 5.22 -4.85
C LEU A 8 19.69 4.93 -5.56
N THR A 9 20.54 5.94 -5.67
CA THR A 9 21.91 5.78 -6.16
C THR A 9 22.92 5.96 -5.02
N PRO A 10 24.15 5.44 -5.17
CA PRO A 10 25.25 5.72 -4.24
C PRO A 10 25.53 7.22 -4.05
N GLU A 11 25.32 8.01 -5.09
CA GLU A 11 25.65 9.45 -5.18
C GLU A 11 24.51 10.38 -4.69
N LYS A 12 23.50 9.82 -4.01
CA LYS A 12 22.35 10.56 -3.42
C LYS A 12 21.30 11.09 -4.41
N THR A 13 21.22 10.59 -5.64
CA THR A 13 20.14 10.96 -6.56
C THR A 13 18.81 10.39 -6.06
N ARG A 14 17.78 11.24 -5.94
CA ARG A 14 16.47 10.89 -5.34
C ARG A 14 15.32 11.21 -6.28
N GLN A 15 15.31 10.61 -7.47
CA GLN A 15 14.14 10.71 -8.33
C GLN A 15 13.01 9.88 -7.72
N ALA A 16 11.88 10.53 -7.45
CA ALA A 16 10.66 9.87 -7.01
C ALA A 16 9.59 10.05 -8.09
N SER A 17 9.02 8.94 -8.55
CA SER A 17 7.96 8.92 -9.56
C SER A 17 6.65 8.50 -8.90
N TYR A 18 5.58 9.26 -9.13
CA TYR A 18 4.25 8.95 -8.62
C TYR A 18 3.35 8.48 -9.75
N PHE A 19 2.82 7.28 -9.64
CA PHE A 19 1.86 6.72 -10.57
C PHE A 19 0.45 7.03 -10.04
N ILE A 20 -0.35 7.75 -10.83
CA ILE A 20 -1.67 8.23 -10.41
C ILE A 20 -2.73 7.69 -11.38
N GLN A 21 -3.78 7.08 -10.85
CA GLN A 21 -4.90 6.57 -11.63
C GLN A 21 -6.20 7.24 -11.17
N ARG A 22 -6.39 8.52 -11.55
CA ARG A 22 -7.61 9.28 -11.17
C ARG A 22 -8.85 8.68 -11.81
N ASP A 23 -8.74 8.26 -13.06
CA ASP A 23 -9.87 7.71 -13.84
C ASP A 23 -10.38 6.38 -13.29
N LYS A 24 -9.47 5.55 -12.75
CA LYS A 24 -9.85 4.34 -12.01
C LYS A 24 -10.79 4.66 -10.86
N VAL A 25 -10.43 5.66 -10.05
CA VAL A 25 -11.21 6.06 -8.86
C VAL A 25 -12.57 6.61 -9.30
N ASN A 26 -12.60 7.46 -10.34
CA ASN A 26 -13.83 8.03 -10.86
C ASN A 26 -14.77 6.96 -11.44
N THR A 27 -14.22 6.01 -12.20
CA THR A 27 -14.97 4.92 -12.80
C THR A 27 -15.51 3.93 -11.77
N ILE A 28 -14.70 3.58 -10.76
CA ILE A 28 -15.19 2.75 -9.63
C ILE A 28 -16.32 3.47 -8.90
N LYS A 29 -16.17 4.77 -8.59
CA LYS A 29 -17.23 5.57 -7.96
C LYS A 29 -18.51 5.65 -8.81
N LYS A 30 -18.39 5.68 -10.14
CA LYS A 30 -19.54 5.63 -11.05
C LYS A 30 -20.30 4.31 -10.88
N TYR A 31 -19.61 3.17 -10.94
CA TYR A 31 -20.25 1.87 -10.76
C TYR A 31 -20.81 1.67 -9.34
N ASP A 32 -20.10 2.12 -8.30
CA ASP A 32 -20.57 2.04 -6.91
C ASP A 32 -21.89 2.82 -6.74
N ARG A 33 -22.02 4.01 -7.35
CA ARG A 33 -23.26 4.81 -7.35
C ARG A 33 -24.40 4.10 -8.07
N LEU A 34 -24.15 3.59 -9.27
CA LEU A 34 -25.16 2.86 -10.07
C LEU A 34 -25.67 1.61 -9.34
N VAL A 35 -24.77 0.85 -8.71
CA VAL A 35 -25.15 -0.34 -7.92
C VAL A 35 -25.99 0.08 -6.71
N ALA A 36 -25.63 1.16 -6.01
CA ALA A 36 -26.40 1.66 -4.88
C ALA A 36 -27.79 2.15 -5.28
N GLU A 37 -27.93 2.82 -6.44
CA GLU A 37 -29.22 3.23 -6.99
C GLU A 37 -30.12 2.04 -7.31
N LEU A 38 -29.59 1.05 -8.03
CA LEU A 38 -30.34 -0.17 -8.35
C LEU A 38 -30.74 -0.96 -7.09
N GLN A 39 -29.86 -0.99 -6.08
CA GLN A 39 -30.18 -1.61 -4.79
C GLN A 39 -31.32 -0.88 -4.05
N ARG A 40 -31.34 0.45 -4.08
CA ARG A 40 -32.44 1.25 -3.51
C ARG A 40 -33.74 1.03 -4.28
N GLU A 41 -33.71 1.07 -5.61
CA GLU A 41 -34.88 0.81 -6.44
C GLU A 41 -35.46 -0.58 -6.16
N MET A 42 -34.60 -1.61 -6.07
CA MET A 42 -35.00 -2.98 -5.75
C MET A 42 -35.67 -3.06 -4.37
N TYR A 43 -35.12 -2.37 -3.36
CA TYR A 43 -35.68 -2.32 -2.01
C TYR A 43 -37.06 -1.64 -2.01
N THR A 44 -37.19 -0.48 -2.66
CA THR A 44 -38.48 0.23 -2.77
C THR A 44 -39.54 -0.60 -3.46
N ARG A 45 -39.22 -1.25 -4.58
CA ARG A 45 -40.16 -2.13 -5.31
C ARG A 45 -40.62 -3.31 -4.45
N ARG A 46 -39.71 -3.96 -3.72
CA ARG A 46 -40.06 -5.05 -2.79
C ARG A 46 -41.02 -4.60 -1.70
N ASN A 47 -40.76 -3.44 -1.09
CA ASN A 47 -41.64 -2.89 -0.05
C ASN A 47 -43.03 -2.54 -0.59
N GLN A 48 -43.14 -2.24 -1.89
CA GLN A 48 -44.40 -1.94 -2.58
C GLN A 48 -45.07 -3.18 -3.19
N GLY A 49 -44.51 -4.39 -3.02
CA GLY A 49 -45.03 -5.62 -3.62
C GLY A 49 -44.90 -5.69 -5.15
N LEU A 50 -44.08 -4.84 -5.77
CA LEU A 50 -43.89 -4.78 -7.23
C LEU A 50 -42.81 -5.76 -7.71
N SER A 51 -42.93 -6.25 -8.95
CA SER A 51 -41.88 -7.06 -9.58
C SER A 51 -40.56 -6.28 -9.67
N SER A 52 -39.47 -6.96 -9.33
CA SER A 52 -38.10 -6.44 -9.30
C SER A 52 -37.16 -7.16 -10.28
N ASP A 53 -37.69 -8.01 -11.16
CA ASP A 53 -36.89 -8.90 -12.03
C ASP A 53 -35.97 -8.11 -12.96
N ARG A 54 -36.49 -7.03 -13.56
CA ARG A 54 -35.70 -6.14 -14.43
C ARG A 54 -34.57 -5.44 -13.68
N VAL A 55 -34.77 -5.09 -12.42
CA VAL A 55 -33.74 -4.45 -11.57
C VAL A 55 -32.69 -5.49 -11.16
N ALA A 56 -33.12 -6.70 -10.80
CA ALA A 56 -32.23 -7.81 -10.51
C ALA A 56 -31.35 -8.17 -11.72
N GLU A 57 -31.90 -8.15 -12.94
CA GLU A 57 -31.15 -8.37 -14.16
C GLU A 57 -30.07 -7.28 -14.37
N LYS A 58 -30.44 -6.00 -14.21
CA LYS A 58 -29.46 -4.89 -14.26
C LYS A 58 -28.34 -5.07 -13.22
N LEU A 59 -28.67 -5.46 -11.99
CA LEU A 59 -27.69 -5.75 -10.95
C LEU A 59 -26.76 -6.93 -11.34
N ARG A 60 -27.30 -7.99 -11.94
CA ARG A 60 -26.50 -9.11 -12.48
C ARG A 60 -25.52 -8.63 -13.55
N ARG A 61 -25.97 -7.80 -14.49
CA ARG A 61 -25.11 -7.21 -15.55
C ARG A 61 -23.99 -6.33 -14.97
N MET A 62 -24.20 -5.70 -13.80
CA MET A 62 -23.22 -4.84 -13.13
C MET A 62 -22.24 -5.60 -12.21
N ARG A 63 -22.53 -6.86 -11.84
CA ARG A 63 -21.76 -7.65 -10.85
C ARG A 63 -20.25 -7.59 -11.08
N SER A 64 -19.81 -7.82 -12.32
CA SER A 64 -18.37 -7.94 -12.65
C SER A 64 -17.76 -6.65 -13.18
N LYS A 65 -18.56 -5.63 -13.52
CA LYS A 65 -18.07 -4.40 -14.20
C LYS A 65 -17.04 -3.66 -13.34
N ARG A 66 -17.35 -3.49 -12.05
CA ARG A 66 -16.43 -2.85 -11.09
C ARG A 66 -15.11 -3.61 -10.95
N GLU A 67 -15.17 -4.93 -10.87
CA GLU A 67 -13.98 -5.77 -10.75
C GLU A 67 -13.13 -5.73 -12.03
N ASN A 68 -13.77 -5.77 -13.20
CA ASN A 68 -13.09 -5.69 -14.50
C ASN A 68 -12.34 -4.37 -14.65
N VAL A 69 -12.95 -3.25 -14.26
CA VAL A 69 -12.25 -1.96 -14.21
C VAL A 69 -11.04 -2.01 -13.27
N ALA A 70 -11.19 -2.57 -12.07
CA ALA A 70 -10.07 -2.68 -11.14
C ALA A 70 -8.92 -3.50 -11.73
N LYS A 71 -9.22 -4.66 -12.35
CA LYS A 71 -8.25 -5.53 -13.02
C LYS A 71 -7.55 -4.82 -14.18
N GLU A 72 -8.30 -4.08 -15.00
CA GLU A 72 -7.75 -3.39 -16.16
C GLU A 72 -6.76 -2.30 -15.76
N TYR A 73 -7.14 -1.44 -14.82
CA TYR A 73 -6.21 -0.43 -14.32
C TYR A 73 -5.01 -1.04 -13.57
N ASP A 74 -5.15 -2.20 -12.93
CA ASP A 74 -3.98 -2.89 -12.35
C ASP A 74 -3.01 -3.33 -13.44
N ARG A 75 -3.49 -3.86 -14.58
CA ARG A 75 -2.64 -4.21 -15.73
C ARG A 75 -1.93 -2.99 -16.30
N VAL A 76 -2.65 -1.88 -16.48
CA VAL A 76 -2.06 -0.61 -16.94
C VAL A 76 -0.97 -0.14 -15.98
N LEU A 77 -1.21 -0.19 -14.67
CA LEU A 77 -0.19 0.18 -13.67
C LEU A 77 1.04 -0.72 -13.77
N VAL A 78 0.86 -2.03 -13.87
CA VAL A 78 1.96 -2.98 -13.98
C VAL A 78 2.76 -2.73 -15.25
N ARG A 79 2.10 -2.47 -16.39
CA ARG A 79 2.77 -2.11 -17.64
C ARG A 79 3.63 -0.85 -17.46
N GLN A 80 3.06 0.23 -16.93
CA GLN A 80 3.79 1.47 -16.65
C GLN A 80 5.01 1.26 -15.73
N LEU A 81 4.88 0.39 -14.72
CA LEU A 81 5.99 0.06 -13.83
C LEU A 81 7.09 -0.75 -14.53
N LEU A 82 6.71 -1.72 -15.37
CA LEU A 82 7.65 -2.52 -16.16
C LEU A 82 8.42 -1.66 -17.16
N ASP A 83 7.73 -0.76 -17.86
CA ASP A 83 8.34 0.15 -18.82
C ASP A 83 9.32 1.09 -18.11
N TYR A 84 8.91 1.67 -16.97
CA TYR A 84 9.79 2.50 -16.14
C TYR A 84 11.03 1.74 -15.62
N ILE A 85 10.86 0.48 -15.19
CA ILE A 85 11.97 -0.37 -14.76
C ILE A 85 12.91 -0.67 -15.93
N SER A 86 12.37 -0.95 -17.12
CA SER A 86 13.13 -1.24 -18.34
C SER A 86 13.96 -0.03 -18.80
N GLU A 87 13.40 1.18 -18.72
CA GLU A 87 14.13 2.41 -19.02
C GLU A 87 15.30 2.65 -18.05
N LEU A 88 15.08 2.38 -16.75
CA LEU A 88 16.13 2.49 -15.75
C LEU A 88 17.21 1.42 -15.90
N SER A 89 16.85 0.20 -16.29
CA SER A 89 17.84 -0.88 -16.47
C SER A 89 18.81 -0.65 -17.62
N LYS A 90 18.47 0.21 -18.58
CA LYS A 90 19.40 0.66 -19.64
C LYS A 90 20.54 1.54 -19.09
N LYS A 91 20.34 2.18 -17.94
CA LYS A 91 21.27 3.14 -17.33
C LYS A 91 21.98 2.59 -16.10
N TYR A 92 21.37 1.65 -15.40
CA TYR A 92 21.83 1.17 -14.10
C TYR A 92 21.71 -0.34 -13.97
N THR A 93 22.64 -0.95 -13.23
CA THR A 93 22.45 -2.28 -12.66
C THR A 93 21.40 -2.22 -11.55
N LEU A 94 20.16 -2.58 -11.88
CA LEU A 94 19.01 -2.28 -11.03
C LEU A 94 18.59 -3.46 -10.16
N TYR A 95 18.14 -3.12 -8.95
CA TYR A 95 17.48 -3.98 -8.00
C TYR A 95 16.14 -3.33 -7.60
N VAL A 96 15.05 -4.08 -7.68
CA VAL A 96 13.68 -3.61 -7.49
C VAL A 96 13.08 -4.23 -6.24
N ALA A 97 12.53 -3.38 -5.36
CA ALA A 97 11.76 -3.83 -4.21
C ALA A 97 10.34 -3.27 -4.20
N ILE A 98 9.40 -4.12 -3.80
CA ILE A 98 8.01 -3.74 -3.54
C ILE A 98 7.64 -4.04 -2.09
N GLY A 99 7.01 -3.08 -1.42
CA GLY A 99 6.57 -3.22 -0.03
C GLY A 99 5.35 -4.14 0.06
N ARG A 100 5.38 -5.16 0.93
CA ARG A 100 4.28 -6.07 1.21
C ARG A 100 3.65 -5.78 2.55
N LEU A 101 2.36 -5.48 2.48
CA LEU A 101 1.48 -5.37 3.63
C LEU A 101 0.91 -6.75 3.96
N LYS A 102 1.41 -7.36 5.04
CA LYS A 102 0.79 -8.57 5.60
C LYS A 102 -0.36 -8.18 6.51
N ASN A 103 -1.41 -9.00 6.55
CA ASN A 103 -2.48 -8.95 7.54
C ASN A 103 -3.33 -7.65 7.57
N ILE A 104 -3.25 -6.80 6.55
CA ILE A 104 -4.04 -5.56 6.52
C ILE A 104 -5.56 -5.83 6.52
N ARG A 105 -6.00 -6.91 5.87
CA ARG A 105 -7.41 -7.31 5.82
C ARG A 105 -7.97 -7.74 7.18
N MET A 106 -7.12 -8.12 8.13
CA MET A 106 -7.59 -8.44 9.50
C MET A 106 -8.16 -7.21 10.20
N HIS A 107 -7.67 -6.01 9.85
CA HIS A 107 -8.18 -4.74 10.37
C HIS A 107 -9.48 -4.31 9.70
N ALA A 108 -9.98 -5.03 8.69
CA ALA A 108 -11.21 -4.73 7.96
C ALA A 108 -12.36 -5.71 8.30
N ARG A 109 -12.29 -6.40 9.44
CA ARG A 109 -13.34 -7.33 9.89
C ARG A 109 -14.60 -6.59 10.37
N LYS A 110 -15.77 -7.21 10.22
CA LYS A 110 -17.01 -6.69 10.84
C LYS A 110 -16.86 -6.79 12.37
N GLY A 111 -17.34 -5.78 13.12
CA GLY A 111 -17.33 -5.79 14.59
C GLY A 111 -16.13 -5.10 15.25
N ASN A 112 -15.20 -4.52 14.50
CA ASN A 112 -14.05 -3.80 15.05
C ASN A 112 -14.26 -2.27 15.11
N TYR A 113 -15.51 -1.83 15.17
CA TYR A 113 -15.91 -0.40 15.16
C TYR A 113 -15.44 0.39 13.92
N GLN A 114 -14.94 -0.29 12.86
CA GLN A 114 -14.59 0.37 11.60
C GLN A 114 -15.79 0.41 10.65
N GLY A 115 -16.04 1.60 10.10
CA GLY A 115 -17.15 1.84 9.18
C GLY A 115 -17.07 1.02 7.88
N ARG A 116 -18.23 0.84 7.20
CA ARG A 116 -18.32 0.12 5.92
C ARG A 116 -17.39 0.69 4.84
N ARG A 117 -17.21 2.02 4.83
CA ARG A 117 -16.32 2.73 3.88
C ARG A 117 -14.86 2.30 4.06
N PHE A 118 -14.36 2.25 5.29
CA PHE A 118 -13.00 1.81 5.61
C PHE A 118 -12.77 0.37 5.15
N ARG A 119 -13.70 -0.53 5.46
CA ARG A 119 -13.62 -1.94 5.05
C ARG A 119 -13.59 -2.08 3.53
N GLY A 120 -14.50 -1.40 2.82
CA GLY A 120 -14.54 -1.39 1.35
C GLY A 120 -13.24 -0.91 0.71
N MET A 121 -12.62 0.13 1.28
CA MET A 121 -11.32 0.62 0.84
C MET A 121 -10.23 -0.45 0.98
N ILE A 122 -10.09 -1.09 2.15
CA ILE A 122 -9.08 -2.14 2.37
C ILE A 122 -9.30 -3.35 1.45
N HIS A 123 -10.56 -3.78 1.29
CA HIS A 123 -10.88 -4.92 0.42
C HIS A 123 -10.68 -4.62 -1.07
N SER A 124 -10.72 -3.35 -1.48
CA SER A 124 -10.40 -2.96 -2.86
C SER A 124 -8.91 -3.01 -3.20
N TRP A 125 -8.02 -3.13 -2.21
CA TRP A 125 -6.58 -3.14 -2.48
C TRP A 125 -6.14 -4.43 -3.16
N ALA A 126 -5.57 -4.28 -4.35
CA ALA A 126 -5.14 -5.34 -5.24
C ALA A 126 -3.64 -5.66 -5.13
N PHE A 127 -3.08 -5.56 -3.91
CA PHE A 127 -1.64 -5.69 -3.69
C PHE A 127 -1.06 -6.98 -4.28
N ALA A 128 -1.63 -8.13 -3.93
CA ALA A 128 -1.15 -9.44 -4.41
C ALA A 128 -1.16 -9.52 -5.94
N ARG A 129 -2.28 -9.11 -6.57
CA ARG A 129 -2.39 -9.10 -8.03
C ARG A 129 -1.31 -8.23 -8.68
N ILE A 130 -1.08 -7.02 -8.17
CA ILE A 130 -0.05 -6.13 -8.70
C ILE A 130 1.35 -6.71 -8.48
N SER A 131 1.66 -7.22 -7.27
CA SER A 131 2.98 -7.78 -6.97
C SER A 131 3.29 -9.03 -7.78
N ASP A 132 2.30 -9.90 -7.97
CA ASP A 132 2.46 -11.16 -8.69
C ASP A 132 2.56 -10.92 -10.20
N SER A 133 1.72 -10.03 -10.75
CA SER A 133 1.83 -9.61 -12.16
C SER A 133 3.15 -8.90 -12.45
N LEU A 134 3.64 -8.06 -11.53
CA LEU A 134 4.95 -7.42 -11.68
C LEU A 134 6.08 -8.44 -11.62
N LYS A 135 6.05 -9.39 -10.67
CA LYS A 135 7.03 -10.48 -10.58
C LYS A 135 7.06 -11.29 -11.88
N HIS A 136 5.90 -11.69 -12.39
CA HIS A 136 5.79 -12.42 -13.65
C HIS A 136 6.30 -11.61 -14.85
N GLY A 137 5.93 -10.34 -14.95
CA GLY A 137 6.40 -9.47 -16.04
C GLY A 137 7.91 -9.28 -16.04
N LEU A 138 8.52 -9.14 -14.87
CA LEU A 138 9.98 -9.06 -14.74
C LEU A 138 10.66 -10.39 -15.10
N ALA A 139 10.09 -11.53 -14.69
CA ALA A 139 10.61 -12.84 -15.08
C ALA A 139 10.60 -13.03 -16.60
N GLN A 140 9.52 -12.61 -17.28
CA GLN A 140 9.42 -12.65 -18.74
C GLN A 140 10.47 -11.75 -19.43
N GLN A 141 10.87 -10.65 -18.78
CA GLN A 141 11.95 -9.78 -19.24
C GLN A 141 13.36 -10.32 -18.86
N GLY A 142 13.47 -11.55 -18.35
CA GLY A 142 14.75 -12.19 -18.01
C GLY A 142 15.34 -11.80 -16.65
N TRP A 143 14.58 -11.11 -15.79
CA TRP A 143 15.07 -10.72 -14.47
C TRP A 143 15.11 -11.91 -13.51
N LYS A 144 16.12 -11.93 -12.64
CA LYS A 144 16.20 -12.93 -11.56
C LYS A 144 15.21 -12.58 -10.46
N VAL A 145 14.02 -13.20 -10.47
CA VAL A 145 12.96 -12.94 -9.47
C VAL A 145 12.87 -13.95 -8.34
N GLU A 146 13.76 -14.95 -8.33
CA GLU A 146 13.87 -16.00 -7.31
C GLU A 146 15.32 -16.23 -6.90
N GLY A 147 15.53 -16.96 -5.80
CA GLY A 147 16.85 -17.25 -5.25
C GLY A 147 17.40 -16.18 -4.28
N LYS A 148 18.64 -16.40 -3.83
CA LYS A 148 19.30 -15.54 -2.83
C LYS A 148 19.72 -14.18 -3.42
N ASP A 149 20.19 -14.18 -4.67
CA ASP A 149 20.67 -12.99 -5.39
C ASP A 149 19.62 -12.47 -6.39
N THR A 150 18.37 -12.43 -5.95
CA THR A 150 17.27 -11.92 -6.76
C THR A 150 17.35 -10.41 -6.96
N GLN A 151 17.12 -9.96 -8.19
CA GLN A 151 17.00 -8.56 -8.56
C GLN A 151 15.63 -7.98 -8.21
N PHE A 152 14.63 -8.81 -7.93
CA PHE A 152 13.29 -8.36 -7.52
C PHE A 152 12.91 -8.97 -6.17
N ARG A 153 12.57 -8.13 -5.19
CA ARG A 153 12.19 -8.61 -3.87
C ARG A 153 10.94 -7.96 -3.31
N THR A 154 10.03 -8.80 -2.84
CA THR A 154 8.93 -8.36 -2.02
C THR A 154 9.41 -8.25 -0.57
N VAL A 155 9.43 -7.05 0.00
CA VAL A 155 9.95 -6.78 1.35
C VAL A 155 8.81 -6.42 2.31
N PRO A 156 8.86 -6.81 3.60
CA PRO A 156 7.86 -6.37 4.56
C PRO A 156 7.78 -4.84 4.60
N GLU A 157 6.57 -4.27 4.62
CA GLU A 157 6.36 -2.81 4.64
C GLU A 157 6.01 -2.26 6.04
N ALA A 158 5.88 -3.13 7.05
CA ALA A 158 5.53 -2.68 8.40
C ALA A 158 6.48 -1.57 8.89
N TRP A 159 5.91 -0.47 9.38
CA TRP A 159 6.62 0.72 9.89
C TRP A 159 7.37 1.58 8.85
N THR A 160 7.44 1.24 7.56
CA THR A 160 8.24 1.99 6.57
C THR A 160 7.75 3.42 6.36
N SER A 161 6.44 3.67 6.48
CA SER A 161 5.85 4.99 6.26
C SER A 161 5.98 5.92 7.47
N ILE A 162 6.27 5.39 8.67
CA ILE A 162 6.35 6.16 9.92
C ILE A 162 7.75 6.18 10.54
N MET A 163 8.70 5.40 10.03
CA MET A 163 10.10 5.50 10.43
C MET A 163 10.82 6.48 9.50
N CYS A 164 11.59 7.41 10.04
CA CYS A 164 12.34 8.37 9.24
C CYS A 164 13.44 7.65 8.45
N TRP A 165 13.44 7.77 7.13
CA TRP A 165 14.50 7.19 6.29
C TRP A 165 15.89 7.79 6.57
N LYS A 166 15.97 9.04 7.06
CA LYS A 166 17.23 9.75 7.31
C LYS A 166 17.88 9.34 8.64
N CYS A 167 17.13 9.42 9.74
CA CYS A 167 17.68 9.18 11.09
C CYS A 167 17.23 7.86 11.74
N GLY A 168 16.19 7.20 11.23
CA GLY A 168 15.64 5.97 11.80
C GLY A 168 14.74 6.18 13.03
N ALA A 169 14.49 7.41 13.46
CA ALA A 169 13.53 7.70 14.52
C ALA A 169 12.08 7.52 14.04
N LYS A 170 11.16 7.22 14.97
CA LYS A 170 9.74 7.25 14.69
C LYS A 170 9.31 8.69 14.42
N GLY A 171 8.62 8.91 13.31
CA GLY A 171 7.99 10.18 12.95
C GLY A 171 6.48 10.15 13.11
N GLU A 172 5.88 11.23 12.68
CA GLU A 172 4.46 11.52 12.76
C GLU A 172 3.88 11.65 11.36
N ARG A 173 2.60 11.26 11.23
CA ARG A 173 1.81 11.43 10.01
C ARG A 173 0.51 12.15 10.34
N PRO A 174 0.55 13.49 10.53
CA PRO A 174 -0.66 14.28 10.75
C PRO A 174 -1.69 14.11 9.63
N ARG A 175 -1.23 13.86 8.40
CA ARG A 175 -2.06 13.58 7.22
C ARG A 175 -1.53 12.33 6.51
N GLN A 176 -2.41 11.65 5.77
CA GLN A 176 -2.04 10.42 5.06
C GLN A 176 -0.83 10.60 4.12
N ASN A 177 -0.73 11.73 3.43
CA ASN A 177 0.33 12.00 2.45
C ASN A 177 1.57 12.70 3.05
N TYR A 178 1.55 13.09 4.32
CA TYR A 178 2.58 13.93 4.93
C TYR A 178 3.31 13.17 6.05
N PHE A 179 4.63 13.28 6.07
CA PHE A 179 5.49 12.72 7.10
C PHE A 179 6.37 13.81 7.70
N HIS A 180 6.43 13.84 9.03
CA HIS A 180 7.27 14.73 9.83
C HIS A 180 8.12 13.91 10.78
N CYS A 181 9.42 14.18 10.86
CA CYS A 181 10.30 13.59 11.86
C CYS A 181 10.67 14.62 12.93
N PRO A 182 10.22 14.46 14.18
CA PRO A 182 10.56 15.39 15.26
C PRO A 182 12.05 15.32 15.66
N SER A 183 12.70 14.18 15.43
CA SER A 183 14.11 13.99 15.83
C SER A 183 15.12 14.70 14.91
N CYS A 184 14.85 14.80 13.60
CA CYS A 184 15.79 15.41 12.65
C CYS A 184 15.17 16.49 11.76
N GLY A 185 13.93 16.91 12.07
CA GLY A 185 13.19 17.95 11.36
C GLY A 185 12.74 17.59 9.94
N LEU A 186 12.96 16.36 9.49
CA LEU A 186 12.68 15.97 8.11
C LEU A 186 11.18 16.00 7.81
N LYS A 187 10.80 16.73 6.76
CA LYS A 187 9.43 16.84 6.24
C LYS A 187 9.39 16.38 4.79
N LEU A 188 8.55 15.40 4.46
CA LEU A 188 8.37 14.93 3.08
C LEU A 188 7.05 14.18 2.89
N ASN A 189 6.81 13.75 1.65
CA ASN A 189 5.70 12.85 1.36
C ASN A 189 5.87 11.50 2.07
N ALA A 190 4.81 11.01 2.72
CA ALA A 190 4.84 9.74 3.46
C ALA A 190 5.11 8.53 2.56
N ASP A 191 4.60 8.52 1.32
CA ASP A 191 4.85 7.44 0.36
C ASP A 191 6.33 7.45 -0.09
N ARG A 192 6.93 8.63 -0.26
CA ARG A 192 8.36 8.78 -0.57
C ARG A 192 9.25 8.35 0.59
N ASN A 193 8.87 8.66 1.83
CA ASN A 193 9.56 8.12 3.01
C ASN A 193 9.47 6.58 3.04
N GLY A 194 8.27 6.04 2.77
CA GLY A 194 8.01 4.62 2.68
C GLY A 194 8.85 3.91 1.62
N SER A 195 8.88 4.43 0.38
CA SER A 195 9.63 3.84 -0.74
C SER A 195 11.14 3.80 -0.49
N ILE A 196 11.71 4.86 0.11
CA ILE A 196 13.13 4.88 0.49
C ILE A 196 13.42 3.80 1.54
N ASN A 197 12.57 3.66 2.55
CA ASN A 197 12.73 2.62 3.57
C ASN A 197 12.57 1.20 3.01
N ILE A 198 11.65 0.99 2.06
CA ILE A 198 11.48 -0.27 1.33
C ILE A 198 12.77 -0.62 0.58
N ALA A 199 13.30 0.30 -0.20
CA ALA A 199 14.56 0.10 -0.92
C ALA A 199 15.74 -0.13 0.05
N SER A 200 15.80 0.60 1.16
CA SER A 200 16.82 0.42 2.19
C SER A 200 16.76 -0.99 2.82
N ARG A 201 15.56 -1.57 3.00
CA ARG A 201 15.42 -2.97 3.43
C ARG A 201 15.94 -3.94 2.38
N MET A 202 15.71 -3.68 1.09
CA MET A 202 16.29 -4.49 0.03
C MET A 202 17.82 -4.52 0.11
N LEU A 203 18.45 -3.36 0.27
CA LEU A 203 19.90 -3.25 0.45
C LEU A 203 20.39 -4.11 1.63
N THR A 204 19.68 -4.12 2.76
CA THR A 204 20.08 -4.97 3.90
C THR A 204 19.95 -6.48 3.61
N LEU A 205 19.03 -6.88 2.73
CA LEU A 205 18.74 -8.29 2.43
C LEU A 205 19.59 -8.85 1.27
N THR A 206 20.20 -8.00 0.46
CA THR A 206 20.97 -8.39 -0.73
C THR A 206 22.46 -8.23 -0.45
N LYS A 207 23.15 -9.35 -0.21
CA LYS A 207 24.57 -9.36 0.19
C LYS A 207 25.51 -8.77 -0.88
N SER A 208 25.22 -9.01 -2.16
CA SER A 208 26.00 -8.47 -3.27
C SER A 208 26.05 -6.93 -3.30
N LEU A 209 25.10 -6.25 -2.66
CA LEU A 209 25.05 -4.79 -2.58
C LEU A 209 25.77 -4.20 -1.36
N HIS A 210 26.25 -5.04 -0.43
CA HIS A 210 26.94 -4.56 0.78
C HIS A 210 28.32 -3.98 0.48
N SER A 211 28.99 -4.46 -0.58
CA SER A 211 30.31 -3.98 -1.00
C SER A 211 30.26 -2.67 -1.80
N VAL A 212 29.08 -2.25 -2.28
CA VAL A 212 28.94 -1.06 -3.11
C VAL A 212 29.09 0.20 -2.25
N ARG A 213 30.18 0.93 -2.47
CA ARG A 213 30.49 2.19 -1.77
C ARG A 213 29.33 3.18 -1.94
N GLY A 214 28.95 3.85 -0.85
CA GLY A 214 27.87 4.86 -0.85
C GLY A 214 26.47 4.31 -0.52
N LEU A 215 26.18 3.03 -0.77
CA LEU A 215 24.85 2.46 -0.45
C LEU A 215 24.59 2.34 1.07
N GLY A 216 25.66 2.22 1.88
CA GLY A 216 25.56 2.21 3.34
C GLY A 216 24.89 3.45 3.92
N LEU A 217 24.86 4.59 3.20
CA LEU A 217 24.18 5.80 3.63
C LEU A 217 22.68 5.55 3.88
N TRP A 218 22.05 4.68 3.08
CA TRP A 218 20.62 4.38 3.09
C TRP A 218 20.23 3.35 4.14
N THR A 219 21.15 2.44 4.50
CA THR A 219 20.86 1.36 5.47
C THR A 219 20.99 1.81 6.92
N ARG A 220 21.71 2.92 7.20
CA ARG A 220 21.95 3.43 8.57
C ARG A 220 20.69 3.61 9.41
N ALA A 221 19.61 4.10 8.83
CA ALA A 221 18.34 4.28 9.55
C ALA A 221 17.67 2.94 9.86
N VAL A 222 17.69 2.00 8.92
CA VAL A 222 17.10 0.66 9.08
C VAL A 222 17.84 -0.13 10.15
N VAL A 223 19.18 -0.12 10.11
CA VAL A 223 20.04 -0.84 11.07
C VAL A 223 19.84 -0.30 12.49
N ARG A 224 19.86 1.04 12.69
CA ARG A 224 19.55 1.67 13.98
C ARG A 224 18.16 1.33 14.50
N GLY A 225 17.18 1.26 13.60
CA GLY A 225 15.82 0.86 13.93
C GLY A 225 15.72 -0.59 14.42
N THR A 226 16.54 -1.50 13.89
CA THR A 226 16.59 -2.91 14.34
C THR A 226 17.35 -3.10 15.64
N THR A 227 18.44 -2.37 15.89
CA THR A 227 19.18 -2.44 17.16
C THR A 227 18.35 -1.90 18.32
N ASN A 228 17.64 -0.78 18.11
CA ASN A 228 16.76 -0.20 19.13
C ASN A 228 15.51 -1.06 19.41
N ARG A 229 15.13 -1.97 18.50
CA ARG A 229 14.06 -2.97 18.73
C ARG A 229 14.53 -4.21 19.50
N ARG A 230 15.85 -4.46 19.53
CA ARG A 230 16.47 -5.56 20.29
C ARG A 230 16.95 -5.14 21.68
N ALA A 231 16.98 -3.84 21.98
CA ALA A 231 17.16 -3.38 23.35
C ALA A 231 15.95 -3.88 24.17
N PRO A 232 16.15 -4.62 25.27
CA PRO A 232 15.05 -5.01 26.14
C PRO A 232 14.31 -3.74 26.53
N LEU A 233 12.98 -3.74 26.37
CA LEU A 233 12.13 -2.74 27.00
C LEU A 233 12.55 -2.74 28.47
N LYS A 234 13.30 -1.71 28.90
CA LYS A 234 13.67 -1.55 30.30
C LYS A 234 12.34 -1.58 31.05
N ALA A 235 12.15 -2.64 31.84
CA ALA A 235 10.99 -2.79 32.67
C ALA A 235 10.76 -1.47 33.38
N GLN A 236 9.60 -0.84 33.14
CA GLN A 236 9.17 0.27 33.98
C GLN A 236 9.24 -0.26 35.41
N LYS A 237 10.10 0.35 36.23
CA LYS A 237 10.14 0.09 37.67
C LYS A 237 8.71 0.31 38.18
N LYS A 238 8.00 -0.78 38.48
CA LYS A 238 6.77 -0.71 39.26
C LYS A 238 7.15 -0.05 40.59
N LYS A 239 6.49 1.05 40.92
CA LYS A 239 6.53 1.60 42.28
C LYS A 239 5.98 0.52 43.23
N PRO A 240 6.59 0.29 44.41
CA PRO A 240 6.09 -0.72 45.33
C PRO A 240 4.83 -0.17 46.02
N SER A 241 3.68 -0.82 45.81
CA SER A 241 2.52 -0.67 46.68
C SER A 241 2.57 -1.78 47.73
N SER A 242 2.71 -1.39 48.99
CA SER A 242 2.69 -2.25 50.17
C SER A 242 1.27 -2.73 50.52
N GLN A 243 1.22 -3.92 51.15
CA GLN A 243 0.08 -4.60 51.79
C GLN A 243 -0.86 -5.35 50.82
N GLY A 244 -1.15 -6.65 50.95
CA GLY A 244 -0.74 -7.69 51.89
C GLY A 244 -1.61 -8.94 51.67
N LYS A 245 -0.99 -10.14 51.73
CA LYS A 245 -1.55 -11.49 52.03
C LYS A 245 -2.79 -11.95 51.20
N SER A 246 -2.78 -13.05 50.45
CA SER A 246 -2.60 -14.43 50.96
C SER A 246 -2.71 -15.49 49.83
N LEU A 247 -1.93 -16.57 50.01
CA LEU A 247 -2.22 -17.99 49.74
C LEU A 247 -2.51 -18.52 48.31
N LEU A 248 -1.43 -19.09 47.74
CA LEU A 248 -1.33 -20.37 47.03
C LEU A 248 -2.61 -21.17 46.69
N SER A 249 -2.72 -21.57 45.42
CA SER A 249 -2.67 -23.00 45.10
C SER A 249 -2.05 -23.24 43.72
N LYS A 250 -1.16 -24.24 43.68
CA LYS A 250 -0.41 -24.72 42.52
C LYS A 250 -1.33 -25.61 41.66
N LYS A 251 -1.24 -25.53 40.33
CA LYS A 251 -1.52 -26.67 39.47
C LYS A 251 -0.67 -26.65 38.21
N GLU A 252 -0.25 -27.83 37.83
CA GLU A 252 0.94 -28.18 37.07
C GLU A 252 0.88 -27.89 35.57
N GLN A 253 2.09 -27.86 35.00
CA GLN A 253 2.35 -27.98 33.57
C GLN A 253 1.99 -29.39 33.09
N VAL A 254 1.31 -29.47 31.94
CA VAL A 254 1.36 -30.65 31.08
C VAL A 254 1.75 -30.21 29.68
N SER A 255 2.87 -30.76 29.23
CA SER A 255 3.34 -30.79 27.86
C SER A 255 2.51 -31.77 27.03
N SER A 256 2.08 -31.38 25.83
CA SER A 256 1.97 -32.34 24.73
C SER A 256 2.10 -31.64 23.38
N SER A 257 2.99 -32.22 22.59
CA SER A 257 3.33 -32.00 21.21
C SER A 257 2.18 -32.27 20.24
N GLY A 258 2.27 -31.65 19.06
CA GLY A 258 1.77 -32.20 17.80
C GLY A 258 0.30 -31.90 17.48
N GLU A 259 0.05 -31.08 16.47
CA GLU A 259 -0.24 -31.57 15.11
C GLU A 259 -0.93 -30.51 14.25
N SER A 260 -0.60 -30.61 12.97
CA SER A 260 -1.03 -29.76 11.86
C SER A 260 -2.54 -29.81 11.66
N ALA A 261 -3.19 -28.65 11.54
CA ALA A 261 -4.56 -28.56 11.04
C ALA A 261 -4.59 -27.76 9.73
N ALA A 262 -5.03 -28.46 8.69
CA ALA A 262 -5.20 -27.99 7.33
C ALA A 262 -6.10 -26.74 7.25
N VAL A 263 -5.73 -25.82 6.36
CA VAL A 263 -6.53 -24.64 6.03
C VAL A 263 -7.70 -25.08 5.14
N HIS A 264 -8.86 -25.34 5.74
CA HIS A 264 -10.10 -25.53 5.00
C HIS A 264 -10.47 -24.24 4.26
N PHE A 265 -10.50 -24.33 2.93
CA PHE A 265 -11.01 -23.29 2.04
C PHE A 265 -12.55 -23.33 2.09
N VAL A 266 -13.16 -22.48 2.92
CA VAL A 266 -14.60 -22.27 2.89
C VAL A 266 -14.92 -21.18 1.88
N GLN A 267 -15.41 -21.65 0.74
CA GLN A 267 -16.12 -20.87 -0.26
C GLN A 267 -17.48 -20.49 0.34
N SER A 268 -17.68 -19.21 0.67
CA SER A 268 -18.97 -18.71 1.16
C SER A 268 -19.71 -18.00 0.03
N ASP A 269 -20.57 -18.76 -0.64
CA ASP A 269 -21.66 -18.23 -1.44
C ASP A 269 -22.83 -17.75 -0.55
N LEU A 270 -23.45 -16.66 -1.02
CA LEU A 270 -24.80 -16.13 -0.81
C LEU A 270 -25.56 -16.30 0.54
N ALA A 271 -25.85 -15.12 1.11
CA ALA A 271 -27.17 -14.62 1.54
C ALA A 271 -27.95 -15.33 2.67
N SER A 272 -28.11 -14.59 3.78
CA SER A 272 -29.41 -14.48 4.46
C SER A 272 -29.59 -13.06 5.03
N PHE A 273 -30.81 -12.54 4.93
CA PHE A 273 -31.29 -11.24 5.38
C PHE A 273 -32.40 -11.48 6.43
N SER A 274 -32.69 -10.40 7.18
CA SER A 274 -33.70 -10.16 8.25
C SER A 274 -33.23 -10.49 9.69
N ASP A 275 -33.50 -9.73 10.75
CA ASP A 275 -34.35 -8.52 10.95
C ASP A 275 -33.89 -7.73 12.20
N GLY A 276 -34.39 -6.49 12.40
CA GLY A 276 -34.47 -5.88 13.74
C GLY A 276 -33.90 -4.46 13.94
N THR A 277 -34.79 -3.48 13.81
CA THR A 277 -34.74 -2.01 14.00
C THR A 277 -34.26 -1.51 15.40
N ILE A 278 -33.63 -0.32 15.47
CA ILE A 278 -34.02 0.88 16.28
C ILE A 278 -32.87 1.93 16.34
N LYS A 279 -33.31 3.19 16.29
CA LYS A 279 -32.66 4.52 16.18
C LYS A 279 -31.50 4.81 17.13
N SER A 280 -30.60 5.71 16.72
CA SER A 280 -30.08 6.85 17.54
C SER A 280 -29.09 7.70 16.71
N ASP A 281 -29.06 8.99 17.05
CA ASP A 281 -28.68 10.16 16.27
C ASP A 281 -27.16 10.49 16.21
N ASN A 282 -26.83 11.30 15.19
CA ASN A 282 -25.77 12.31 15.09
C ASN A 282 -24.33 11.98 15.53
N ASP A 283 -23.40 12.01 14.56
CA ASP A 283 -22.03 12.48 14.79
C ASP A 283 -21.48 13.18 13.51
N PRO A 284 -21.17 14.49 13.57
CA PRO A 284 -20.67 15.27 12.45
C PRO A 284 -19.14 15.21 12.39
N ALA A 285 -18.58 14.54 11.38
CA ALA A 285 -17.12 14.57 11.24
C ALA A 285 -16.63 14.55 9.79
N VAL A 286 -15.97 15.66 9.47
CA VAL A 286 -14.93 15.87 8.44
C VAL A 286 -15.43 16.26 7.04
N VAL A 287 -15.69 17.56 6.98
CA VAL A 287 -15.45 18.50 5.88
C VAL A 287 -14.44 17.99 4.85
N ARG A 288 -14.88 18.00 3.59
CA ARG A 288 -14.04 17.92 2.40
C ARG A 288 -13.09 19.11 2.38
N THR A 289 -11.79 18.85 2.32
CA THR A 289 -10.84 19.79 1.72
C THR A 289 -10.14 19.09 0.57
N VAL A 290 -10.73 19.25 -0.62
CA VAL A 290 -10.00 19.10 -1.86
C VAL A 290 -9.29 20.43 -2.05
N GLU A 291 -8.05 20.54 -1.60
CA GLU A 291 -7.24 21.73 -1.84
C GLU A 291 -6.06 21.39 -2.73
N THR A 292 -6.15 21.95 -3.92
CA THR A 292 -5.07 22.28 -4.84
C THR A 292 -4.18 23.31 -4.16
N LEU A 293 -2.89 23.03 -4.00
CA LEU A 293 -1.90 24.07 -3.68
C LEU A 293 -0.67 23.91 -4.58
N SER A 294 -0.61 24.83 -5.54
CA SER A 294 0.42 25.84 -5.78
C SER A 294 1.89 25.50 -5.47
N VAL A 295 2.70 25.71 -6.50
CA VAL A 295 4.16 25.70 -6.58
C VAL A 295 4.77 26.88 -5.80
N ALA A 296 5.85 26.64 -5.05
CA ALA A 296 7.07 27.47 -5.01
C ALA A 296 8.12 26.87 -4.04
N GLY A 297 9.40 26.94 -4.41
CA GLY A 297 10.55 26.51 -3.59
C GLY A 297 11.56 25.67 -4.35
N SER A 298 12.22 26.30 -5.31
CA SER A 298 13.30 25.82 -6.19
C SER A 298 14.59 25.44 -5.46
N ASP A 299 15.23 24.38 -5.96
CA ASP A 299 16.69 24.23 -6.04
C ASP A 299 16.97 23.61 -7.43
N ALA A 300 17.38 24.45 -8.39
CA ALA A 300 17.85 24.06 -9.74
C ALA A 300 19.40 23.96 -9.72
N PRO A 301 20.12 23.47 -10.76
CA PRO A 301 19.83 23.49 -12.22
C PRO A 301 20.03 22.09 -12.89
N ALA A 302 19.86 21.78 -14.19
CA ALA A 302 19.49 22.46 -15.44
C ALA A 302 19.02 21.40 -16.49
N SER A 303 18.41 21.89 -17.57
CA SER A 303 18.12 21.31 -18.90
C SER A 303 17.17 20.09 -19.00
N ILE A 304 15.89 20.39 -19.25
CA ILE A 304 14.98 19.54 -20.01
C ILE A 304 15.01 20.06 -21.45
N GLN A 305 15.43 19.24 -22.41
CA GLN A 305 15.07 19.44 -23.82
C GLN A 305 13.90 18.51 -24.14
N GLU A 306 12.77 19.13 -24.48
CA GLU A 306 11.66 18.47 -25.15
C GLU A 306 12.09 18.16 -26.59
N LYS A 307 11.99 16.90 -27.02
CA LYS A 307 12.03 16.54 -28.43
C LYS A 307 10.62 16.23 -28.89
N GLU A 308 9.99 17.24 -29.46
CA GLU A 308 8.82 17.12 -30.31
C GLU A 308 9.27 16.49 -31.64
N ALA A 309 8.64 15.39 -32.03
CA ALA A 309 8.88 14.75 -33.31
C ALA A 309 8.21 15.57 -34.43
N ARG A 310 9.00 16.19 -35.30
CA ARG A 310 8.53 16.67 -36.61
C ARG A 310 9.20 15.90 -37.73
N SER A 311 8.35 15.41 -38.62
CA SER A 311 8.65 14.75 -39.87
C SER A 311 9.46 15.67 -40.79
N SER A 312 10.55 15.12 -41.32
CA SER A 312 11.38 15.69 -42.37
C SER A 312 10.64 15.67 -43.71
N GLY A 313 10.46 16.83 -44.33
CA GLY A 313 10.00 16.96 -45.70
C GLY A 313 10.70 18.13 -46.40
N GLY A 314 11.42 17.81 -47.49
CA GLY A 314 11.53 18.63 -48.70
C GLY A 314 12.35 19.93 -48.65
N ILE A 315 13.50 19.89 -49.32
CA ILE A 315 14.29 21.05 -49.79
C ILE A 315 13.53 21.78 -50.91
N PRO A 316 13.64 23.12 -51.02
CA PRO A 316 13.61 23.81 -52.30
C PRO A 316 14.96 24.47 -52.62
N SER A 317 15.30 24.39 -53.91
CA SER A 317 16.53 24.80 -54.57
C SER A 317 16.91 26.28 -54.42
N ARG A 318 18.22 26.55 -54.41
CA ARG A 318 18.90 27.39 -55.42
C ARG A 318 20.40 27.11 -55.39
#